data_AF-A0A3R9ZIK4-F1
#
_entry.id   AF-A0A3R9ZIK4-F1
#
_cell.length_a   1.000
_cell.length_b   1.000
_cell.length_c   1.000
_cell.angle_alpha   90.00
_cell.angle_beta   90.00
_cell.angle_gamma   90.00
#
_symmetry.space_group_name_H-M   'P 1'
#
loop_
_entity.id
_entity.type
_entity.pdbx_description
1 polymer ?
#
loop_
_entity_poly.entity_id
_entity_poly.type
_entity_poly.pdbx_seq_one_letter_code
_entity_poly.pdbx_strand_id
1 'polypeptide(L)'
;ARLAVKPAVALMLSMEGESAQLPNLEHVKAYLAEYSGQAAALTGFINFLNENYGASIDYLKLKKSDFLKTKQKKKLEMELIALTQTDLNDSELILSWVRNGLRYFHQLPYIDALKIKTEMITEIEDGFTVVLNGQYYWLPKTQ
;
A
#
# COMPACT_ATOMS: atom_id res chain seq x y z
N ALA A 1 -0.06 -2.56 -27.28
CA ALA A 1 0.09 -2.31 -25.83
C ALA A 1 -0.21 -0.84 -25.55
N ARG A 2 -1.07 -0.50 -24.58
CA ARG A 2 -1.32 0.88 -24.17
C ARG A 2 -0.12 1.30 -23.30
N LEU A 3 0.78 2.13 -23.80
CA LEU A 3 2.03 2.47 -23.09
C LEU A 3 1.67 3.10 -21.73
N ALA A 4 2.10 2.46 -20.64
CA ALA A 4 1.92 2.97 -19.28
C ALA A 4 2.94 4.08 -18.99
N VAL A 5 2.84 5.18 -19.74
CA VAL A 5 3.84 6.26 -19.72
C VAL A 5 3.99 6.87 -18.32
N LYS A 6 2.88 7.07 -17.60
CA LYS A 6 2.91 7.70 -16.27
C LYS A 6 3.71 6.87 -15.23
N PRO A 7 3.41 5.57 -15.01
CA PRO A 7 4.22 4.72 -14.14
C PRO A 7 5.68 4.57 -14.59
N ALA A 8 5.92 4.53 -15.90
CA ALA A 8 7.28 4.45 -16.44
C ALA A 8 8.10 5.70 -16.11
N VAL A 9 7.53 6.89 -16.33
CA VAL A 9 8.16 8.16 -15.97
C VAL A 9 8.38 8.25 -14.47
N ALA A 10 7.38 7.88 -13.66
CA ALA A 10 7.50 7.90 -12.21
C ALA A 10 8.59 6.94 -11.69
N LEU A 11 8.74 5.75 -12.29
CA LEU A 11 9.84 4.85 -11.97
C LEU A 11 11.20 5.49 -12.30
N MET A 12 11.36 6.05 -13.50
CA MET A 12 12.61 6.68 -13.92
C MET A 12 12.96 7.89 -13.04
N LEU A 13 11.98 8.67 -12.63
CA LEU A 13 12.18 9.81 -11.71
C LEU A 13 12.56 9.35 -10.29
N SER A 14 12.07 8.19 -9.84
CA SER A 14 12.40 7.65 -8.51
C SER A 14 13.86 7.18 -8.37
N MET A 15 14.62 7.13 -9.45
CA MET A 15 16.03 6.72 -9.49
C MET A 15 16.99 7.92 -9.33
N GLU A 16 16.57 9.02 -8.65
CA GLU A 16 17.30 10.29 -8.48
C GLU A 16 18.84 10.15 -8.58
N GLY A 17 19.41 10.59 -9.71
CA GLY A 17 20.87 10.58 -9.96
C GLY A 17 21.36 9.59 -11.02
N GLU A 18 20.57 8.57 -11.38
CA GLU A 18 20.92 7.56 -12.39
C GLU A 18 20.17 7.78 -13.72
N SER A 19 20.04 9.02 -14.17
CA SER A 19 19.20 9.40 -15.33
C SER A 19 19.61 8.77 -16.67
N ALA A 20 20.82 8.22 -16.76
CA ALA A 20 21.32 7.49 -17.93
C ALA A 20 21.25 5.95 -17.79
N GLN A 21 20.84 5.43 -16.63
CA GLN A 21 20.85 4.00 -16.35
C GLN A 21 19.47 3.38 -16.52
N LEU A 22 19.42 2.19 -17.09
CA LEU A 22 18.19 1.41 -17.17
C LEU A 22 17.79 0.95 -15.76
N PRO A 23 16.48 0.93 -15.42
CA PRO A 23 16.04 0.40 -14.14
C PRO A 23 16.40 -1.08 -14.04
N ASN A 24 16.82 -1.50 -12.85
CA ASN A 24 17.04 -2.90 -12.52
C ASN A 24 15.93 -3.41 -11.58
N LEU A 25 16.03 -4.66 -11.15
CA LEU A 25 15.03 -5.27 -10.27
C LEU A 25 14.90 -4.55 -8.91
N GLU A 26 15.99 -4.00 -8.37
CA GLU A 26 15.95 -3.28 -7.08
C GLU A 26 15.26 -1.92 -7.23
N HIS A 27 15.45 -1.20 -8.34
CA HIS A 27 14.70 0.03 -8.63
C HIS A 27 13.20 -0.25 -8.73
N VAL A 28 12.82 -1.33 -9.43
CA VAL A 28 11.42 -1.77 -9.53
C VAL A 28 10.85 -2.16 -8.16
N LYS A 29 11.61 -2.86 -7.32
CA LYS A 29 11.20 -3.23 -5.96
C LYS A 29 11.00 -2.01 -5.08
N ALA A 30 11.94 -1.06 -5.09
CA ALA A 30 11.86 0.16 -4.31
C ALA A 30 10.63 0.98 -4.71
N TYR A 31 10.43 1.17 -6.01
CA TYR A 31 9.26 1.86 -6.55
C TYR A 31 7.94 1.19 -6.14
N LEU A 32 7.82 -0.13 -6.32
CA LEU A 32 6.59 -0.84 -6.02
C LEU A 32 6.34 -1.06 -4.53
N ALA A 33 7.35 -0.91 -3.67
CA ALA A 33 7.15 -0.86 -2.22
C ALA A 33 6.29 0.36 -1.83
N GLU A 34 6.44 1.47 -2.57
CA GLU A 34 5.64 2.68 -2.35
C GLU A 34 4.37 2.70 -3.20
N TYR A 35 4.47 2.31 -4.47
CA TYR A 35 3.39 2.40 -5.47
C TYR A 35 2.89 1.02 -5.93
N SER A 36 2.62 0.11 -5.00
CA SER A 36 2.22 -1.28 -5.28
C SER A 36 1.05 -1.41 -6.28
N GLY A 37 0.09 -0.49 -6.25
CA GLY A 37 -1.06 -0.47 -7.18
C GLY A 37 -0.70 -0.25 -8.66
N GLN A 38 0.53 0.19 -8.95
CA GLN A 38 1.02 0.41 -10.31
C GLN A 38 1.70 -0.80 -10.94
N ALA A 39 1.81 -1.91 -10.22
CA ALA A 39 2.42 -3.17 -10.67
C ALA A 39 1.92 -3.63 -12.05
N ALA A 40 0.60 -3.66 -12.25
CA ALA A 40 0.00 -4.08 -13.52
C ALA A 40 0.39 -3.15 -14.68
N ALA A 41 0.47 -1.85 -14.43
CA ALA A 41 0.84 -0.86 -15.44
C ALA A 41 2.35 -0.91 -15.76
N LEU A 42 3.21 -1.19 -14.78
CA LEU A 42 4.66 -1.37 -15.01
C LEU A 42 5.00 -2.59 -15.88
N THR A 43 4.16 -3.63 -15.85
CA THR A 43 4.47 -4.90 -16.54
C THR A 43 4.80 -4.69 -18.02
N GLY A 44 4.01 -3.86 -18.71
CA GLY A 44 4.24 -3.56 -20.13
C GLY A 44 5.53 -2.77 -20.38
N PHE A 45 5.89 -1.88 -19.46
CA PHE A 45 7.13 -1.11 -19.56
C PHE A 45 8.36 -2.00 -19.30
N ILE A 46 8.30 -2.88 -18.32
CA ILE A 46 9.39 -3.83 -18.02
C ILE A 46 9.62 -4.77 -19.21
N ASN A 47 8.55 -5.30 -19.83
CA ASN A 47 8.68 -6.12 -21.03
C ASN A 47 9.36 -5.34 -22.16
N PHE A 48 8.95 -4.10 -22.38
CA PHE A 48 9.58 -3.21 -23.37
C PHE A 48 11.09 -3.02 -23.10
N LEU A 49 11.50 -2.78 -21.86
CA LEU A 49 12.91 -2.65 -21.49
C LEU A 49 13.70 -3.94 -21.68
N ASN A 50 13.12 -5.09 -21.35
CA ASN A 50 13.75 -6.38 -21.54
C ASN A 50 13.94 -6.69 -23.03
N GLU A 51 12.92 -6.43 -23.86
CA GLU A 51 12.92 -6.70 -25.30
C GLU A 51 13.82 -5.75 -26.10
N ASN A 52 13.82 -4.45 -25.76
CA ASN A 52 14.44 -3.41 -26.59
C ASN A 52 15.76 -2.88 -26.03
N TYR A 53 16.04 -3.08 -24.73
CA TYR A 53 17.19 -2.50 -24.05
C TYR A 53 17.99 -3.49 -23.19
N GLY A 54 17.61 -4.77 -23.16
CA GLY A 54 18.38 -5.82 -22.47
C GLY A 54 18.37 -5.75 -20.94
N ALA A 55 17.41 -5.03 -20.32
CA ALA A 55 17.37 -4.78 -18.88
C ALA A 55 17.23 -6.06 -17.99
N SER A 56 16.87 -7.20 -18.58
CA SER A 56 16.82 -8.54 -17.95
C SER A 56 16.14 -8.58 -16.57
N ILE A 57 15.07 -7.80 -16.39
CA ILE A 57 14.32 -7.70 -15.15
C ILE A 57 13.35 -8.89 -15.04
N ASP A 58 13.58 -9.78 -14.06
CA ASP A 58 12.68 -10.90 -13.76
C ASP A 58 11.48 -10.44 -12.91
N TYR A 59 10.59 -9.70 -13.55
CA TYR A 59 9.38 -9.19 -12.91
C TYR A 59 8.36 -10.29 -12.57
N LEU A 60 8.34 -11.39 -13.32
CA LEU A 60 7.44 -12.51 -13.04
C LEU A 60 7.78 -13.17 -11.70
N LYS A 61 9.07 -13.34 -11.39
CA LYS A 61 9.51 -13.83 -10.08
C LYS A 61 9.12 -12.88 -8.95
N LEU A 62 9.26 -11.57 -9.16
CA LEU A 62 8.81 -10.56 -8.18
C LEU A 62 7.29 -10.68 -7.92
N LYS A 63 6.47 -10.79 -8.97
CA LYS A 63 5.01 -10.89 -8.87
C LYS A 63 4.56 -12.18 -8.17
N LYS A 64 5.28 -13.29 -8.35
CA LYS A 64 5.02 -14.56 -7.68
C LYS A 64 5.51 -14.60 -6.23
N SER A 65 6.38 -13.68 -5.84
CA SER A 65 6.87 -13.58 -4.46
C SER A 65 5.89 -12.85 -3.55
N ASP A 66 6.02 -13.05 -2.24
CA ASP A 66 5.26 -12.28 -1.25
C ASP A 66 5.89 -10.91 -0.93
N PHE A 67 6.93 -10.49 -1.66
CA PHE A 67 7.66 -9.24 -1.38
C PHE A 67 6.74 -8.02 -1.23
N LEU A 68 5.83 -7.81 -2.21
CA LEU A 68 4.92 -6.66 -2.18
C LEU A 68 3.92 -6.73 -1.03
N LYS A 69 3.41 -7.93 -0.72
CA LYS A 69 2.50 -8.15 0.41
C LYS A 69 3.20 -7.86 1.74
N THR A 70 4.41 -8.38 1.90
CA THR A 70 5.23 -8.17 3.11
C THR A 70 5.57 -6.70 3.30
N LYS A 71 5.95 -5.98 2.23
CA LYS A 71 6.20 -4.54 2.30
C LYS A 71 4.95 -3.75 2.65
N GLN A 72 3.81 -4.07 2.05
CA GLN A 72 2.54 -3.42 2.36
C GLN A 72 2.10 -3.67 3.81
N LYS A 73 2.23 -4.90 4.31
CA LYS A 73 1.92 -5.24 5.70
C LYS A 73 2.82 -4.47 6.67
N LYS A 74 4.13 -4.41 6.39
CA LYS A 74 5.08 -3.64 7.22
C LYS A 74 4.80 -2.14 7.21
N LYS A 75 4.41 -1.57 6.06
CA LYS A 75 4.00 -0.16 5.97
C LYS A 75 2.78 0.10 6.86
N LEU A 76 1.78 -0.76 6.78
CA LEU A 76 0.57 -0.67 7.60
C LEU A 76 0.86 -0.81 9.10
N GLU A 77 1.76 -1.71 9.47
CA GLU A 77 2.23 -1.86 10.85
C GLU A 77 2.91 -0.60 11.38
N MET A 78 3.80 0.02 10.60
CA MET A 78 4.46 1.27 10.99
C MET A 78 3.47 2.43 11.12
N GLU A 79 2.48 2.52 10.22
CA GLU A 79 1.39 3.51 10.32
C GLU A 79 0.59 3.33 11.61
N LEU A 80 0.28 2.09 12.00
CA LEU A 80 -0.41 1.81 13.27
C LEU A 80 0.44 2.15 14.49
N ILE A 81 1.73 1.80 14.49
CA ILE A 81 2.65 2.15 15.59
C ILE A 81 2.71 3.67 15.76
N ALA A 82 2.81 4.43 14.67
CA ALA A 82 2.81 5.89 14.74
C ALA A 82 1.50 6.44 15.34
N LEU A 83 0.36 5.85 14.99
CA LEU A 83 -0.94 6.22 15.57
C LEU A 83 -1.04 5.86 17.06
N THR A 84 -0.40 4.79 17.53
CA THR A 84 -0.38 4.48 18.98
C THR A 84 0.39 5.50 19.82
N GLN A 85 1.31 6.23 19.18
CA GLN A 85 2.12 7.27 19.83
C GLN A 85 1.46 8.65 19.77
N THR A 86 0.27 8.74 19.18
CA THR A 86 -0.49 9.99 19.02
C THR A 86 -1.78 9.89 19.83
N ASP A 87 -2.18 10.97 20.49
CA ASP A 87 -3.48 11.02 21.15
C ASP A 87 -4.59 11.10 20.09
N LEU A 88 -5.49 10.12 20.08
CA LEU A 88 -6.59 10.00 19.11
C LEU A 88 -7.73 10.98 19.46
N ASN A 89 -7.42 12.27 19.43
CA ASN A 89 -8.30 13.34 19.94
C ASN A 89 -9.20 13.97 18.87
N ASP A 90 -9.01 13.59 17.60
CA ASP A 90 -9.84 14.06 16.50
C ASP A 90 -10.39 12.90 15.66
N SER A 91 -11.46 13.20 14.92
CA SER A 91 -12.16 12.20 14.12
C SER A 91 -11.34 11.67 12.94
N GLU A 92 -10.35 12.42 12.44
CA GLU A 92 -9.52 11.97 11.32
C GLU A 92 -8.51 10.92 11.77
N LEU A 93 -7.89 11.13 12.94
CA LEU A 93 -7.00 10.18 13.59
C LEU A 93 -7.73 8.90 13.98
N ILE A 94 -8.93 9.00 14.56
CA ILE A 94 -9.78 7.83 14.86
C ILE A 94 -10.14 7.09 13.57
N LEU A 95 -10.53 7.80 12.51
CA LEU A 95 -10.86 7.19 11.23
C LEU A 95 -9.64 6.50 10.60
N SER A 96 -8.44 7.09 10.73
CA SER A 96 -7.18 6.51 10.28
C SER A 96 -6.83 5.24 11.07
N TRP A 97 -6.94 5.29 12.41
CA TRP A 97 -6.76 4.14 13.30
C TRP A 97 -7.68 2.99 12.91
N VAL A 98 -8.98 3.28 12.74
CA VAL A 98 -9.96 2.28 12.36
C VAL A 98 -9.65 1.68 10.99
N ARG A 99 -9.45 2.51 9.96
CA ARG A 99 -9.20 2.02 8.59
C ARG A 99 -7.94 1.16 8.53
N ASN A 100 -6.87 1.59 9.17
CA ASN A 100 -5.62 0.83 9.17
C ASN A 100 -5.68 -0.40 10.07
N GLY A 101 -6.37 -0.31 11.21
CA GLY A 101 -6.57 -1.42 12.13
C GLY A 101 -7.39 -2.54 11.50
N LEU A 102 -8.49 -2.22 10.81
CA LEU A 102 -9.30 -3.23 10.11
C LEU A 102 -8.52 -3.90 8.98
N ARG A 103 -7.68 -3.16 8.26
CA ARG A 103 -6.80 -3.73 7.23
C ARG A 103 -5.76 -4.67 7.83
N TYR A 104 -5.22 -4.35 9.00
CA TYR A 104 -4.13 -5.11 9.61
C TYR A 104 -4.61 -6.32 10.40
N PHE A 105 -5.54 -6.11 11.34
CA PHE A 105 -6.02 -7.15 12.25
C PHE A 105 -7.11 -8.02 11.63
N HIS A 106 -8.01 -7.42 10.84
CA HIS A 106 -9.15 -8.11 10.25
C HIS A 106 -8.97 -8.44 8.77
N GLN A 107 -7.80 -8.13 8.19
CA GLN A 107 -7.47 -8.35 6.79
C GLN A 107 -8.51 -7.73 5.83
N LEU A 108 -9.17 -6.65 6.26
CA LEU A 108 -10.18 -5.97 5.46
C LEU A 108 -9.53 -5.41 4.18
N PRO A 109 -10.10 -5.65 2.98
CA PRO A 109 -9.56 -5.11 1.74
C PRO A 109 -9.50 -3.57 1.78
N TYR A 110 -8.46 -2.99 1.16
CA TYR A 110 -8.28 -1.53 1.13
C TYR A 110 -9.51 -0.78 0.61
N ILE A 111 -10.16 -1.30 -0.44
CA ILE A 111 -11.35 -0.70 -1.03
C ILE A 111 -12.53 -0.69 -0.05
N ASP A 112 -12.63 -1.69 0.81
CA ASP A 112 -13.69 -1.76 1.83
C ASP A 112 -13.37 -0.86 3.03
N ALA A 113 -12.09 -0.77 3.42
CA ALA A 113 -11.64 0.19 4.44
C ALA A 113 -11.93 1.64 4.04
N LEU A 114 -11.81 2.01 2.75
CA LEU A 114 -12.15 3.35 2.26
C LEU A 114 -13.64 3.70 2.40
N LYS A 115 -14.53 2.71 2.49
CA LYS A 115 -15.97 2.93 2.68
C LYS A 115 -16.34 3.26 4.12
N ILE A 116 -15.45 2.97 5.08
CA ILE A 116 -15.65 3.33 6.48
C ILE A 116 -15.72 4.84 6.60
N LYS A 117 -16.73 5.32 7.34
CA LYS A 117 -16.91 6.73 7.68
C LYS A 117 -17.08 6.87 9.18
N THR A 118 -16.91 8.09 9.69
CA THR A 118 -16.98 8.37 11.13
C THR A 118 -18.31 7.93 11.75
N GLU A 119 -19.43 8.09 11.04
CA GLU A 119 -20.75 7.64 11.51
C GLU A 119 -20.90 6.12 11.67
N MET A 120 -19.98 5.33 11.10
CA MET A 120 -19.96 3.87 11.24
C MET A 120 -19.16 3.39 12.44
N ILE A 121 -18.48 4.31 13.14
CA ILE A 121 -17.59 4.04 14.26
C ILE A 121 -18.32 4.41 15.55
N THR A 122 -18.38 3.48 16.48
CA THR A 122 -18.91 3.73 17.83
C THR A 122 -17.82 3.42 18.84
N GLU A 123 -17.41 4.44 19.57
CA GLU A 123 -16.51 4.31 20.70
C GLU A 123 -17.23 3.63 21.87
N ILE A 124 -16.56 2.66 22.47
CA ILE A 124 -16.96 1.92 23.65
C ILE A 124 -15.80 1.93 24.65
N GLU A 125 -16.04 1.46 25.88
CA GLU A 125 -15.10 1.55 27.00
C GLU A 125 -13.66 1.09 26.64
N ASP A 126 -13.54 -0.04 25.93
CA ASP A 126 -12.25 -0.65 25.60
C ASP A 126 -11.79 -0.44 24.15
N GLY A 127 -12.49 0.39 23.36
CA GLY A 127 -12.09 0.63 21.98
C GLY A 127 -13.22 1.07 21.05
N PHE A 128 -13.17 0.60 19.81
CA PHE A 128 -14.08 1.01 18.74
C PHE A 128 -14.80 -0.21 18.15
N THR A 129 -16.11 -0.07 18.00
CA THR A 129 -16.92 -0.99 17.18
C THR A 129 -17.22 -0.33 15.85
N VAL A 130 -17.23 -1.13 14.78
CA VAL A 130 -17.44 -0.65 13.41
C VAL A 130 -18.42 -1.55 12.70
N VAL A 131 -19.45 -0.98 12.09
CA VAL A 131 -20.45 -1.73 11.31
C VAL A 131 -20.26 -1.43 9.83
N LEU A 132 -19.89 -2.46 9.05
CA LEU A 132 -19.75 -2.37 7.60
C LEU A 132 -20.51 -3.53 6.95
N ASN A 133 -21.48 -3.21 6.08
CA ASN A 133 -22.31 -4.21 5.39
C ASN A 133 -22.97 -5.25 6.33
N GLY A 134 -23.39 -4.81 7.52
CA GLY A 134 -23.99 -5.68 8.54
C GLY A 134 -23.01 -6.59 9.28
N GLN A 135 -21.70 -6.49 9.00
CA GLN A 135 -20.65 -7.13 9.78
C GLN A 135 -20.15 -6.19 10.87
N TYR A 136 -19.91 -6.75 12.05
CA TYR A 136 -19.39 -6.04 13.21
C TYR A 136 -17.91 -6.33 13.36
N TYR A 137 -17.11 -5.27 13.49
CA TYR A 137 -15.70 -5.34 13.78
C TYR A 137 -15.41 -4.63 15.09
N TRP A 138 -14.36 -5.09 15.77
CA TRP A 138 -13.86 -4.46 16.98
C TRP A 138 -12.37 -4.16 16.86
N LEU A 139 -11.94 -3.01 17.36
CA LEU A 139 -10.55 -2.60 17.48
C LEU A 139 -10.30 -2.02 18.88
N PRO A 140 -9.13 -2.29 19.48
CA PRO A 140 -8.78 -1.67 20.76
C PRO A 140 -8.54 -0.17 20.58
N LYS A 141 -8.75 0.60 21.66
CA LYS A 141 -8.16 1.93 21.80
C LYS A 141 -6.66 1.82 22.09
N THR A 142 -5.90 2.83 21.72
CA THR A 142 -4.44 2.85 21.91
C THR A 142 -4.01 3.26 23.31
N GLN A 143 -4.93 3.82 24.12
CA GLN A 143 -4.75 4.23 25.52
C GLN A 143 -6.02 3.97 26.33
#